data_AF-A0A973CQS7-F1
#
_entry.id   AF-A0A973CQS7-F1
#
_cell.length_a   1.000
_cell.length_b   1.000
_cell.length_c   1.000
_cell.angle_alpha   90.00
_cell.angle_beta   90.00
_cell.angle_gamma   90.00
#
_symmetry.space_group_name_H-M   'P 1'
#
loop_
_entity.id
_entity.type
_entity.pdbx_description
1 polymer ?
#
loop_
_entity_poly.entity_id
_entity_poly.type
_entity_poly.pdbx_seq_one_letter_code
_entity_poly.pdbx_strand_id
1 'polypeptide(L)'
;ELLIDDKVVGLYTHEQLQNGVNLAGNTKTPQHQQAVTAMQYSKKRAHKAKPLRIFAALEHDVLRKQGVDLSDMNAVKTAMDAAIEKAKKKKSWQHGYFIKLSQAYYRLKPKQKELEKELLQMNQKLFKLCQPVKHRYLLRLKK
;
A
#
# COMPACT_ATOMS: atom_id res chain seq x y z
N GLU A 1 6.47 -15.75 -34.40
CA GLU A 1 6.35 -14.52 -33.57
C GLU A 1 5.04 -14.57 -32.79
N LEU A 2 5.04 -14.13 -31.53
CA LEU A 2 3.84 -13.91 -30.74
C LEU A 2 3.57 -12.41 -30.65
N LEU A 3 2.33 -12.03 -30.96
CA LEU A 3 1.82 -10.68 -30.81
C LEU A 3 0.64 -10.67 -29.84
N ILE A 4 0.55 -9.60 -29.04
CA ILE A 4 -0.60 -9.30 -28.19
C ILE A 4 -0.99 -7.86 -28.48
N ASP A 5 -2.23 -7.63 -28.90
CA ASP A 5 -2.75 -6.32 -29.35
C ASP A 5 -1.83 -5.65 -30.39
N ASP A 6 -1.48 -6.41 -31.44
CA ASP A 6 -0.59 -6.00 -32.53
C ASP A 6 0.86 -5.68 -32.16
N LYS A 7 1.24 -5.84 -30.88
CA LYS A 7 2.62 -5.65 -30.43
C LYS A 7 3.34 -6.98 -30.37
N VAL A 8 4.52 -7.05 -30.99
CA VAL A 8 5.40 -8.22 -30.87
C VAL A 8 5.90 -8.33 -29.44
N VAL A 9 5.48 -9.38 -28.73
CA VAL A 9 5.88 -9.64 -27.35
C VAL A 9 6.98 -10.69 -27.24
N GLY A 10 7.18 -11.52 -28.28
CA GLY A 10 8.22 -12.54 -28.26
C GLY A 10 8.41 -13.27 -29.59
N LEU A 11 9.57 -13.90 -29.70
CA LEU A 11 9.90 -14.84 -30.77
C LEU A 11 10.14 -16.19 -30.09
N TYR A 12 9.41 -17.20 -30.53
CA TYR A 12 9.45 -18.53 -29.96
C TYR A 12 9.56 -19.57 -31.07
N THR A 13 10.35 -20.61 -30.84
CA THR A 13 10.39 -21.79 -31.71
C THR A 13 9.13 -22.63 -31.51
N HIS A 14 8.88 -23.56 -32.44
CA HIS A 14 7.80 -24.52 -32.30
C HIS A 14 7.90 -25.32 -30.99
N GLU A 15 9.10 -25.81 -30.67
CA GLU A 15 9.37 -26.59 -29.46
C GLU A 15 9.09 -25.77 -28.18
N GLN A 16 9.50 -24.49 -28.14
CA GLN A 16 9.20 -23.61 -27.00
C GLN A 16 7.69 -23.40 -26.81
N LEU A 17 6.95 -23.22 -27.90
CA LEU A 17 5.49 -23.09 -27.84
C LEU A 17 4.82 -24.39 -27.39
N GLN A 18 5.30 -25.54 -27.87
CA GLN A 18 4.82 -26.87 -27.49
C GLN A 18 5.04 -27.14 -25.99
N ASN A 19 6.20 -26.74 -25.46
CA ASN A 19 6.54 -26.88 -24.05
C ASN A 19 5.80 -25.87 -23.13
N GLY A 20 5.10 -24.90 -23.72
CA GLY A 20 4.42 -23.83 -23.01
C GLY A 20 5.35 -22.67 -22.65
N VAL A 21 4.90 -21.46 -22.97
CA VAL A 21 5.65 -20.22 -22.69
C VAL A 21 4.99 -19.47 -21.54
N ASN A 22 5.79 -19.14 -20.52
CA ASN A 22 5.34 -18.28 -19.44
C ASN A 22 5.32 -16.81 -19.86
N LEU A 23 4.11 -16.24 -20.01
CA LEU A 23 3.91 -14.82 -20.34
C LEU A 23 3.96 -13.89 -19.12
N ALA A 24 3.85 -14.41 -17.90
CA ALA A 24 3.79 -13.60 -16.69
C ALA A 24 5.08 -12.84 -16.40
N GLY A 25 6.24 -13.37 -16.82
CA GLY A 25 7.53 -12.68 -16.74
C GLY A 25 7.84 -11.81 -17.95
N ASN A 26 6.98 -11.80 -18.98
CA ASN A 26 7.26 -11.07 -20.21
C ASN A 26 6.79 -9.61 -20.07
N THR A 27 7.76 -8.72 -19.85
CA THR A 27 7.56 -7.28 -19.65
C THR A 27 6.96 -6.56 -20.85
N LYS A 28 7.00 -7.17 -22.05
CA LYS A 28 6.43 -6.59 -23.28
C LYS A 28 4.93 -6.79 -23.40
N THR A 29 4.34 -7.66 -22.57
CA THR A 29 2.91 -7.97 -22.67
C THR A 29 2.04 -6.85 -22.08
N PRO A 30 0.89 -6.51 -22.70
CA PRO A 30 -0.04 -5.52 -22.16
C PRO A 30 -0.48 -5.83 -20.73
N GLN A 31 -0.75 -7.10 -20.42
CA GLN A 31 -1.14 -7.55 -19.08
C GLN A 31 -0.03 -7.37 -18.04
N HIS A 32 1.24 -7.58 -18.40
CA HIS A 32 2.35 -7.29 -17.50
C HIS A 32 2.43 -5.79 -17.23
N GLN A 33 2.28 -4.96 -18.27
CA GLN A 33 2.30 -3.51 -18.10
C GLN A 33 1.14 -3.03 -17.22
N GLN A 34 -0.05 -3.60 -17.37
CA GLN A 34 -1.20 -3.37 -16.48
C GLN A 34 -0.86 -3.75 -15.03
N ALA A 35 -0.25 -4.92 -14.81
CA ALA A 35 0.15 -5.39 -13.48
C ALA A 35 1.18 -4.44 -12.82
N VAL A 36 2.15 -3.93 -13.59
CA VAL A 36 3.11 -2.92 -13.11
C VAL A 36 2.39 -1.64 -12.69
N THR A 37 1.43 -1.17 -13.48
CA THR A 37 0.62 0.02 -13.14
C THR A 37 -0.17 -0.21 -11.84
N ALA A 38 -0.82 -1.36 -11.70
CA ALA A 38 -1.54 -1.72 -10.48
C ALA A 38 -0.61 -1.81 -9.26
N MET A 39 0.57 -2.43 -9.40
CA MET A 39 1.58 -2.51 -8.35
C MET A 39 2.06 -1.11 -7.91
N GLN A 40 2.40 -0.24 -8.85
CA GLN A 40 2.83 1.13 -8.53
C GLN A 40 1.73 1.89 -7.78
N TYR A 41 0.47 1.74 -8.22
CA TYR A 41 -0.67 2.36 -7.55
C TYR A 41 -0.90 1.80 -6.14
N SER A 42 -0.76 0.48 -5.96
CA SER A 42 -0.83 -0.18 -4.66
C SER A 42 0.25 0.31 -3.69
N LYS A 43 1.49 0.51 -4.17
CA LYS A 43 2.58 1.10 -3.37
C LYS A 43 2.22 2.51 -2.88
N LYS A 44 1.65 3.36 -3.75
CA LYS A 44 1.18 4.71 -3.38
C LYS A 44 0.10 4.63 -2.30
N ARG A 45 -0.89 3.76 -2.48
CA ARG A 45 -1.95 3.52 -1.50
C ARG A 45 -1.41 3.03 -0.16
N ALA A 46 -0.50 2.07 -0.16
CA ALA A 46 0.11 1.54 1.07
C ALA A 46 0.89 2.63 1.84
N HIS A 47 1.60 3.51 1.11
CA HIS A 47 2.24 4.67 1.72
C HIS A 47 1.21 5.63 2.35
N LYS A 48 0.11 5.90 1.63
CA LYS A 48 -0.97 6.76 2.13
C LYS A 48 -1.65 6.18 3.37
N ALA A 49 -1.72 4.86 3.53
CA ALA A 49 -2.31 4.19 4.69
C ALA A 49 -1.44 4.20 5.96
N LYS A 50 -0.16 4.60 5.88
CA LYS A 50 0.76 4.61 7.03
C LYS A 50 0.25 5.36 8.27
N PRO A 51 -0.40 6.54 8.17
CA PRO A 51 -0.91 7.26 9.33
C PRO A 51 -1.95 6.47 10.13
N LEU A 52 -2.81 5.69 9.47
CA LEU A 52 -3.80 4.86 10.18
C LEU A 52 -3.13 3.82 11.09
N ARG A 53 -1.97 3.29 10.68
CA ARG A 53 -1.17 2.40 11.53
C ARG A 53 -0.55 3.12 12.72
N ILE A 54 -0.16 4.39 12.55
CA ILE A 54 0.33 5.23 13.66
C ILE A 54 -0.78 5.45 14.68
N PHE A 55 -2.00 5.75 14.21
CA PHE A 55 -3.16 5.93 15.09
C PHE A 55 -3.44 4.66 15.87
N ALA A 56 -3.54 3.51 15.18
CA ALA A 56 -3.78 2.22 15.81
C ALA A 56 -2.71 1.85 16.85
N ALA A 57 -1.43 2.07 16.54
CA ALA A 57 -0.34 1.79 17.46
C ALA A 57 -0.46 2.60 18.76
N LEU A 58 -0.66 3.92 18.67
CA LEU A 58 -0.77 4.77 19.86
C LEU A 58 -2.04 4.51 20.67
N GLU A 59 -3.17 4.34 19.98
CA GLU A 59 -4.44 4.05 20.62
C GLU A 59 -4.37 2.73 21.39
N HIS A 60 -3.83 1.68 20.79
CA HIS A 60 -3.75 0.37 21.43
C HIS A 60 -2.67 0.31 22.52
N ASP A 61 -1.48 0.83 22.26
CA ASP A 61 -0.33 0.59 23.13
C ASP A 61 -0.31 1.50 24.37
N VAL A 62 -0.95 2.67 24.29
CA VAL A 62 -0.93 3.69 25.34
C VAL A 62 -2.33 4.06 25.80
N LEU A 63 -3.20 4.54 24.90
CA LEU A 63 -4.44 5.25 25.29
C LEU A 63 -5.53 4.31 25.83
N ARG A 64 -5.82 3.21 25.11
CA ARG A 64 -6.89 2.28 25.49
C ARG A 64 -6.56 1.52 26.78
N LYS A 65 -5.29 1.20 27.01
CA LYS A 65 -4.84 0.58 28.27
C LYS A 65 -5.05 1.49 29.49
N GLN A 66 -5.12 2.79 29.26
CA GLN A 66 -5.32 3.81 30.29
C GLN A 66 -6.78 4.30 30.34
N GLY A 67 -7.68 3.73 29.54
CA GLY A 67 -9.09 4.15 29.50
C GLY A 67 -9.29 5.59 29.01
N VAL A 68 -8.36 6.13 28.23
CA VAL A 68 -8.41 7.53 27.77
C VAL A 68 -9.48 7.68 26.70
N ASP A 69 -10.34 8.69 26.86
CA ASP A 69 -11.27 9.09 25.81
C ASP A 69 -10.51 9.65 24.61
N LEU A 70 -10.63 8.98 23.46
CA LEU A 70 -9.94 9.36 22.22
C LEU A 70 -10.55 10.59 21.56
N SER A 71 -11.74 11.01 21.98
CA SER A 71 -12.40 12.23 21.50
C SER A 71 -11.87 13.49 22.19
N ASP A 72 -11.35 13.35 23.42
CA ASP A 72 -10.69 14.43 24.15
C ASP A 72 -9.20 14.47 23.84
N MET A 73 -8.82 15.36 22.92
CA MET A 73 -7.43 15.56 22.51
C MET A 73 -6.52 16.04 23.65
N ASN A 74 -7.07 16.71 24.69
CA ASN A 74 -6.28 17.12 25.85
C ASN A 74 -5.95 15.90 26.72
N ALA A 75 -6.94 15.05 27.00
CA ALA A 75 -6.72 13.80 27.73
C ALA A 75 -5.72 12.88 27.00
N VAL A 76 -5.85 12.77 25.66
CA VAL A 76 -4.88 12.06 24.82
C VAL A 76 -3.47 12.63 24.97
N LYS A 77 -3.33 13.97 24.95
CA LYS A 77 -2.03 14.62 25.07
C LYS A 77 -1.39 14.35 26.43
N THR A 78 -2.13 14.51 27.51
CA THR A 78 -1.65 14.22 28.87
C THR A 78 -1.18 12.77 29.02
N ALA A 79 -1.96 11.82 28.50
CA ALA A 79 -1.61 10.40 28.53
C ALA A 79 -0.33 10.09 27.73
N MET A 80 -0.16 10.72 26.57
CA MET A 80 1.04 10.59 25.75
C MET A 80 2.28 11.19 26.41
N ASP A 81 2.18 12.39 26.97
CA ASP A 81 3.29 13.06 27.65
C ASP A 81 3.75 12.22 28.87
N ALA A 82 2.80 11.66 29.63
CA ALA A 82 3.10 10.72 30.71
C ALA A 82 3.80 9.44 30.22
N ALA A 83 3.40 8.89 29.06
CA ALA A 83 4.04 7.71 28.47
C ALA A 83 5.46 8.01 27.98
N ILE A 84 5.69 9.19 27.39
CA ILE A 84 7.00 9.67 26.96
C ILE A 84 7.93 9.84 28.16
N GLU A 85 7.48 10.51 29.22
CA GLU A 85 8.27 10.70 30.43
C GLU A 85 8.57 9.37 31.14
N LYS A 86 7.62 8.43 31.16
CA LYS A 86 7.86 7.07 31.66
C LYS A 86 8.94 6.34 30.84
N ALA A 87 8.90 6.46 29.51
CA ALA A 87 9.90 5.85 28.64
C ALA A 87 11.30 6.50 28.82
N LYS A 88 11.34 7.82 29.02
CA LYS A 88 12.55 8.58 29.31
C LYS A 88 13.21 8.13 30.61
N LYS A 89 12.45 8.04 31.70
CA LYS A 89 12.93 7.56 33.01
C LYS A 89 13.52 6.15 32.94
N LYS A 90 12.91 5.29 32.12
CA LYS A 90 13.37 3.92 31.87
C LYS A 90 14.54 3.81 30.88
N LYS A 91 15.02 4.93 30.31
CA LYS A 91 16.00 4.97 29.21
C LYS A 91 15.62 4.02 28.05
N SER A 92 14.31 3.90 27.79
CA SER A 92 13.77 2.99 26.78
C SER A 92 13.93 3.58 25.38
N TRP A 93 14.22 2.72 24.39
CA TRP A 93 14.17 3.07 22.97
C TRP A 93 12.81 3.67 22.55
N GLN A 94 11.75 3.34 23.30
CA GLN A 94 10.39 3.83 23.07
C GLN A 94 10.25 5.34 23.28
N HIS A 95 11.17 6.00 24.00
CA HIS A 95 11.11 7.44 24.24
C HIS A 95 11.10 8.22 22.91
N GLY A 96 12.09 7.98 22.04
CA GLY A 96 12.16 8.63 20.74
C GLY A 96 11.04 8.19 19.78
N TYR A 97 10.59 6.94 19.92
CA TYR A 97 9.47 6.39 19.14
C TYR A 97 8.16 7.12 19.46
N PHE A 98 7.78 7.23 20.74
CA PHE A 98 6.53 7.88 21.17
C PHE A 98 6.52 9.38 20.88
N ILE A 99 7.65 10.07 20.95
CA ILE A 99 7.74 11.48 20.52
C ILE A 99 7.36 11.62 19.04
N LYS A 100 7.97 10.81 18.15
CA LYS A 100 7.69 10.88 16.71
C LYS A 100 6.24 10.53 16.38
N LEU A 101 5.71 9.48 17.03
CA LEU A 101 4.34 9.04 16.77
C LEU A 101 3.31 10.04 17.31
N SER A 102 3.50 10.60 18.51
CA SER A 102 2.57 11.58 19.09
C SER A 102 2.50 12.85 18.24
N GLN A 103 3.63 13.38 17.77
CA GLN A 103 3.67 14.51 16.83
C GLN A 103 2.92 14.21 15.53
N ALA A 104 3.12 13.03 14.97
CA ALA A 104 2.40 12.59 13.77
C ALA A 104 0.90 12.43 14.03
N TYR A 105 0.52 11.92 15.20
CA TYR A 105 -0.86 11.73 15.62
C TYR A 105 -1.60 13.07 15.72
N TYR A 106 -1.07 14.04 16.47
CA TYR A 106 -1.72 15.35 16.62
C TYR A 106 -1.91 16.07 15.27
N ARG A 107 -0.93 15.93 14.37
CA ARG A 107 -0.99 16.55 13.04
C ARG A 107 -2.02 15.88 12.11
N LEU A 108 -2.15 14.55 12.17
CA LEU A 108 -2.87 13.77 11.16
C LEU A 108 -4.23 13.25 11.63
N LYS A 109 -4.44 13.06 12.93
CA LYS A 109 -5.68 12.54 13.51
C LYS A 109 -6.92 13.37 13.13
N PRO A 110 -6.88 14.72 13.12
CA PRO A 110 -8.03 15.51 12.65
C PRO A 110 -8.44 15.22 11.20
N LYS A 111 -7.49 14.76 10.37
CA LYS A 111 -7.70 14.43 8.95
C LYS A 111 -8.04 12.95 8.72
N GLN A 112 -8.32 12.17 9.77
CA GLN A 112 -8.55 10.73 9.65
C GLN A 112 -9.70 10.40 8.69
N LYS A 113 -10.85 11.08 8.82
CA LYS A 113 -12.02 10.81 7.97
C LYS A 113 -11.73 11.09 6.49
N GLU A 114 -11.00 12.16 6.20
CA GLU A 114 -10.57 12.49 4.84
C GLU A 114 -9.62 11.42 4.29
N LEU A 115 -8.65 11.00 5.09
CA LEU A 115 -7.69 9.95 4.74
C LEU A 115 -8.39 8.61 4.44
N GLU A 116 -9.36 8.22 5.27
CA GLU A 116 -10.14 6.99 5.07
C GLU A 116 -10.97 7.05 3.78
N LYS A 117 -11.60 8.19 3.50
CA LYS A 117 -12.34 8.41 2.26
C LYS A 117 -11.43 8.32 1.04
N GLU A 118 -10.26 8.95 1.08
CA GLU A 118 -9.28 8.87 -0.01
C GLU A 118 -8.78 7.43 -0.21
N LEU A 119 -8.47 6.69 0.86
CA LEU A 119 -8.06 5.30 0.78
C LEU A 119 -9.15 4.39 0.21
N LEU A 120 -10.42 4.65 0.52
CA LEU A 120 -11.55 3.93 -0.07
C LEU A 120 -11.62 4.15 -1.60
N GLN A 121 -11.47 5.41 -2.04
CA GLN A 121 -11.42 5.73 -3.47
C GLN A 121 -10.21 5.07 -4.15
N MET A 122 -9.06 5.05 -3.47
CA MET A 122 -7.87 4.34 -3.96
C MET A 122 -8.12 2.83 -4.05
N ASN A 123 -8.80 2.21 -3.08
CA ASN A 123 -9.14 0.78 -3.15
C ASN A 123 -10.03 0.47 -4.36
N GLN A 124 -11.06 1.30 -4.60
CA GLN A 124 -11.95 1.14 -5.76
C GLN A 124 -11.19 1.28 -7.08
N LYS A 125 -10.30 2.27 -7.19
CA LYS A 125 -9.46 2.47 -8.38
C LYS A 125 -8.48 1.32 -8.58
N LEU A 126 -7.83 0.83 -7.51
CA LEU A 126 -6.94 -0.32 -7.58
C LEU A 126 -7.69 -1.57 -8.05
N PHE A 127 -8.88 -1.83 -7.50
CA PHE A 127 -9.71 -2.96 -7.91
C PHE A 127 -10.02 -2.93 -9.41
N LYS A 128 -10.38 -1.76 -9.95
CA LYS A 128 -10.60 -1.56 -11.39
C LYS A 128 -9.33 -1.78 -12.21
N LEU A 129 -8.18 -1.27 -11.75
CA LEU A 129 -6.89 -1.45 -12.44
C LEU A 129 -6.44 -2.92 -12.49
N CYS A 130 -6.82 -3.73 -11.50
CA CYS A 130 -6.49 -5.15 -11.46
C CYS A 130 -7.41 -6.03 -12.32
N GLN A 131 -8.51 -5.50 -12.88
CA GLN A 131 -9.41 -6.30 -13.72
C GLN A 131 -8.74 -6.61 -15.07
N PRO A 132 -8.55 -7.88 -15.44
CA PRO A 132 -8.00 -8.24 -16.73
C PRO A 132 -8.86 -7.68 -17.87
N VAL A 133 -8.20 -7.19 -18.92
CA VAL A 133 -8.86 -6.76 -20.15
C VAL A 133 -8.71 -7.86 -21.20
N LYS A 134 -9.70 -7.98 -22.09
CA LYS A 134 -9.61 -8.89 -23.23
C LYS A 134 -8.51 -8.40 -24.18
N HIS A 135 -7.53 -9.27 -24.43
CA HIS A 135 -6.44 -9.02 -25.36
C HIS A 135 -6.51 -9.96 -26.55
N ARG A 136 -6.05 -9.49 -27.72
CA ARG A 136 -5.98 -10.32 -28.93
C ARG A 136 -4.59 -10.93 -29.06
N TYR A 137 -4.53 -12.25 -29.08
CA TYR A 137 -3.30 -13.02 -29.28
C TYR A 137 -3.19 -13.44 -30.75
N LEU A 138 -1.99 -13.30 -31.32
CA LEU A 138 -1.70 -13.74 -32.69
C LEU A 138 -0.33 -14.42 -32.73
N LEU A 139 -0.31 -15.65 -33.24
CA LEU A 139 0.91 -16.33 -33.64
C LEU A 139 1.05 -16.24 -35.17
N ARG A 140 2.19 -15.74 -35.65
CA ARG A 140 2.51 -15.73 -37.08
C ARG A 140 3.91 -16.26 -37.33
N LEU A 141 4.10 -16.96 -38.45
CA LEU A 141 5.43 -17.33 -38.92
C LEU A 141 6.17 -16.06 -39.34
N LYS A 142 7.41 -15.91 -38.87
CA LYS A 142 8.29 -14.87 -39.38
C LYS A 142 8.83 -15.39 -40.72
N LYS A 143 8.51 -14.71 -41.81
CA LYS A 143 9.14 -14.97 -43.11
C LYS A 143 10.57 -14.47 -43.09
#